data_AF-A0A812RNB4-F1
#
_entry.id   AF-A0A812RNB4-F1
#
_cell.length_a   1.000
_cell.length_b   1.000
_cell.length_c   1.000
_cell.angle_alpha   90.00
_cell.angle_beta   90.00
_cell.angle_gamma   90.00
#
_symmetry.space_group_name_H-M   'P 1'
#
loop_
_entity.id
_entity.type
_entity.pdbx_description
1 polymer ?
#
loop_
_entity_poly.entity_id
_entity_poly.type
_entity_poly.pdbx_seq_one_letter_code
_entity_poly.pdbx_strand_id
1 'polypeptide(L)'
;VQKDSPNAKEILIAVGGGTGAGTGTGSAKMDRDLIRRMRYQDKVVLVLMLAAYFIALMFTASLAYRQASNSSPVRFYGDPRVEDLMTDNADADDFLHVFAQPPRSVQLCIQGMLPVPTLLAHLVDGSLEWQGCFYRHVFSFGLDLTPFIVHEEEGRSSGLEADGVETLRKFLREDVNDLATVQLVKEVSWDRWEELATNIKHKIRQKGFDGLIHVSWRNTETLTVYKNRTWANFLHRGITRVLLALSVVGYMWYAPYMYFRQRGPEVHPKFKVDIDIESYWQLIGEKINERGFDPQ
;
A
#
# COMPACT_ATOMS: atom_id res chain seq x y z
N VAL A 1 -40.73 -14.19 -45.67
CA VAL A 1 -40.99 -13.23 -44.56
C VAL A 1 -39.75 -12.38 -44.40
N GLN A 2 -39.76 -11.19 -45.00
CA GLN A 2 -38.61 -10.31 -45.13
C GLN A 2 -38.50 -9.47 -43.86
N LYS A 3 -37.35 -9.58 -43.18
CA LYS A 3 -37.10 -8.98 -41.87
C LYS A 3 -36.54 -7.57 -42.08
N ASP A 4 -37.43 -6.62 -42.32
CA ASP A 4 -37.03 -5.22 -42.49
C ASP A 4 -36.36 -4.71 -41.23
N SER A 5 -35.11 -4.29 -41.38
CA SER A 5 -34.36 -3.60 -40.33
C SER A 5 -34.91 -2.18 -40.19
N PRO A 6 -35.24 -1.72 -38.98
CA PRO A 6 -35.88 -0.42 -38.78
C PRO A 6 -34.96 0.71 -39.24
N ASN A 7 -35.53 1.65 -40.00
CA ASN A 7 -34.81 2.78 -40.58
C ASN A 7 -34.47 3.81 -39.49
N ALA A 8 -33.27 4.38 -39.51
CA ALA A 8 -32.78 5.31 -38.47
C ALA A 8 -33.71 6.52 -38.25
N LYS A 9 -34.43 6.94 -39.30
CA LYS A 9 -35.45 8.00 -39.22
C LYS A 9 -36.67 7.60 -38.39
N GLU A 10 -37.12 6.34 -38.48
CA GLU A 10 -38.27 5.86 -37.70
C GLU A 10 -37.94 5.77 -36.21
N ILE A 11 -36.69 5.41 -35.89
CA ILE A 11 -36.17 5.42 -34.51
C ILE A 11 -36.13 6.86 -33.98
N LEU A 12 -35.67 7.82 -34.78
CA LEU A 12 -35.59 9.23 -34.40
C LEU A 12 -36.97 9.86 -34.14
N ILE A 13 -37.96 9.54 -34.99
CA ILE A 13 -39.34 10.03 -34.85
C ILE A 13 -40.03 9.41 -33.63
N ALA A 14 -39.77 8.13 -33.34
CA ALA A 14 -40.32 7.46 -32.16
C ALA A 14 -39.78 8.01 -30.83
N VAL A 15 -38.59 8.60 -30.82
CA VAL A 15 -37.96 9.20 -29.62
C VAL A 15 -38.47 10.63 -29.36
N GLY A 16 -38.88 11.37 -30.38
CA GLY A 16 -39.34 12.78 -30.26
C GLY A 16 -40.76 12.99 -29.72
N GLY A 17 -41.53 11.92 -29.45
CA GLY A 17 -42.97 11.99 -29.17
C GLY A 17 -43.40 12.25 -27.71
N GLY A 18 -42.48 12.29 -26.75
CA GLY A 18 -42.79 12.58 -25.34
C GLY A 18 -43.36 11.39 -24.55
N THR A 19 -43.14 11.40 -23.22
CA THR A 19 -43.51 10.35 -22.25
C THR A 19 -44.98 10.47 -21.82
N GLY A 20 -45.93 10.20 -22.71
CA GLY A 20 -47.35 10.12 -22.38
C GLY A 20 -47.78 8.68 -22.11
N ALA A 21 -47.85 8.27 -20.84
CA ALA A 21 -48.41 6.98 -20.44
C ALA A 21 -49.90 7.11 -20.10
N GLY A 22 -50.71 6.17 -20.58
CA GLY A 22 -52.01 5.87 -19.98
C GLY A 22 -53.22 6.08 -20.90
N THR A 23 -53.54 5.08 -21.71
CA THR A 23 -54.90 4.52 -21.91
C THR A 23 -54.84 3.53 -23.07
N GLY A 24 -55.26 2.29 -22.82
CA GLY A 24 -55.29 1.24 -23.85
C GLY A 24 -56.23 1.66 -24.98
N THR A 25 -55.71 1.65 -26.21
CA THR A 25 -56.44 2.18 -27.39
C THR A 25 -57.40 1.15 -28.01
N GLY A 26 -57.61 0.02 -27.32
CA GLY A 26 -58.60 -1.00 -27.71
C GLY A 26 -58.20 -1.87 -28.91
N SER A 27 -56.98 -1.76 -29.44
CA SER A 27 -56.52 -2.63 -30.54
C SER A 27 -55.18 -3.30 -30.24
N ALA A 28 -55.16 -4.64 -30.31
CA ALA A 28 -54.00 -5.46 -29.95
C ALA A 28 -52.75 -5.21 -30.84
N LYS A 29 -52.93 -4.66 -32.05
CA LYS A 29 -51.82 -4.24 -32.93
C LYS A 29 -51.21 -2.92 -32.46
N MET A 30 -52.04 -1.93 -32.10
CA MET A 30 -51.57 -0.62 -31.64
C MET A 30 -50.91 -0.71 -30.27
N ASP A 31 -51.44 -1.53 -29.36
CA ASP A 31 -50.84 -1.77 -28.04
C ASP A 31 -49.49 -2.53 -28.16
N ARG A 32 -49.34 -3.46 -29.12
CA ARG A 32 -48.04 -4.11 -29.39
C ARG A 32 -47.00 -3.11 -29.91
N ASP A 33 -47.38 -2.20 -30.80
CA ASP A 33 -46.47 -1.17 -31.31
C ASP A 33 -46.13 -0.12 -30.25
N LEU A 34 -47.07 0.23 -29.37
CA LEU A 34 -46.83 1.12 -28.22
C LEU A 34 -45.82 0.50 -27.24
N ILE A 35 -46.00 -0.78 -26.88
CA ILE A 35 -45.05 -1.53 -26.04
C ILE A 35 -43.67 -1.65 -26.72
N ARG A 36 -43.63 -1.76 -28.06
CA ARG A 36 -42.37 -1.83 -28.81
C ARG A 36 -41.64 -0.48 -28.79
N ARG A 37 -42.36 0.64 -28.93
CA ARG A 37 -41.81 2.01 -28.85
C ARG A 37 -41.31 2.35 -27.45
N MET A 38 -42.05 2.00 -26.40
CA MET A 38 -41.60 2.17 -25.01
C MET A 38 -40.28 1.42 -24.78
N ARG A 39 -40.15 0.18 -25.27
CA ARG A 39 -38.90 -0.58 -25.14
C ARG A 39 -37.72 0.02 -25.90
N TYR A 40 -37.94 0.68 -27.03
CA TYR A 40 -36.86 1.38 -27.74
C TYR A 40 -36.51 2.70 -27.06
N GLN A 41 -37.51 3.43 -26.58
CA GLN A 41 -37.34 4.68 -25.86
C GLN A 41 -36.59 4.47 -24.54
N ASP A 42 -36.96 3.45 -23.74
CA ASP A 42 -36.26 3.09 -22.51
C ASP A 42 -34.80 2.72 -22.77
N LYS A 43 -34.52 2.00 -23.87
CA LYS A 43 -33.15 1.68 -24.28
C LYS A 43 -32.36 2.93 -24.68
N VAL A 44 -32.98 3.87 -25.41
CA VAL A 44 -32.34 5.13 -25.81
C VAL A 44 -32.05 6.00 -24.58
N VAL A 45 -33.01 6.12 -23.66
CA VAL A 45 -32.82 6.84 -22.39
C VAL A 45 -31.69 6.21 -21.57
N LEU A 46 -31.64 4.88 -21.48
CA LEU A 46 -30.57 4.16 -20.78
C LEU A 46 -29.20 4.41 -21.43
N VAL A 47 -29.11 4.39 -22.76
CA VAL A 47 -27.87 4.69 -23.50
C VAL A 47 -27.45 6.15 -23.29
N LEU A 48 -28.40 7.09 -23.30
CA LEU A 48 -28.12 8.51 -23.07
C LEU A 48 -27.63 8.74 -21.64
N MET A 49 -28.25 8.11 -20.65
CA MET A 49 -27.83 8.16 -19.25
C MET A 49 -26.42 7.57 -19.07
N LEU A 50 -26.13 6.44 -19.74
CA LEU A 50 -24.80 5.84 -19.75
C LEU A 50 -23.75 6.77 -20.40
N ALA A 51 -24.09 7.41 -21.52
CA ALA A 51 -23.22 8.37 -22.18
C ALA A 51 -22.94 9.60 -21.29
N ALA A 52 -23.98 10.16 -20.65
CA ALA A 52 -23.83 11.26 -19.71
C ALA A 52 -22.92 10.88 -18.52
N TYR A 53 -23.07 9.66 -18.00
CA TYR A 53 -22.20 9.12 -16.96
C TYR A 53 -20.74 9.03 -17.42
N PHE A 54 -20.46 8.50 -18.61
CA PHE A 54 -19.10 8.45 -19.16
C PHE A 54 -18.51 9.84 -19.40
N ILE A 55 -19.30 10.80 -19.87
CA ILE A 55 -18.86 12.19 -20.05
C ILE A 55 -18.43 12.79 -18.69
N ALA A 56 -19.23 12.59 -17.64
CA ALA A 56 -18.89 13.06 -16.30
C ALA A 56 -17.62 12.41 -15.75
N LEU A 57 -17.45 11.10 -15.96
CA LEU A 57 -16.22 10.39 -15.59
C LEU A 57 -14.99 10.92 -16.35
N MET A 58 -15.09 11.08 -17.67
CA MET A 58 -13.99 11.58 -18.50
C MET A 58 -13.61 13.01 -18.14
N PHE A 59 -14.60 13.86 -17.84
CA PHE A 59 -14.35 15.22 -17.38
C PHE A 59 -13.62 15.24 -16.03
N THR A 60 -14.08 14.43 -15.07
CA THR A 60 -13.44 14.31 -13.75
C THR A 60 -12.02 13.74 -13.85
N ALA A 61 -11.82 12.73 -14.70
CA ALA A 61 -10.49 12.15 -14.98
C ALA A 61 -9.54 13.17 -15.63
N SER A 62 -10.03 13.97 -16.58
CA SER A 62 -9.25 15.03 -17.23
C SER A 62 -8.78 16.10 -16.24
N LEU A 63 -9.66 16.54 -15.34
CA LEU A 63 -9.29 17.47 -14.26
C LEU A 63 -8.27 16.85 -13.31
N ALA A 64 -8.46 15.59 -12.91
CA ALA A 64 -7.54 14.88 -12.05
C ALA A 64 -6.16 14.67 -12.71
N TYR A 65 -6.11 14.42 -14.03
CA TYR A 65 -4.87 14.30 -14.79
C TYR A 65 -4.11 15.62 -14.86
N ARG A 66 -4.81 16.73 -15.16
CA ARG A 66 -4.21 18.07 -15.14
C ARG A 66 -3.64 18.43 -13.77
N GLN A 67 -4.35 18.08 -12.70
CA GLN A 67 -3.88 18.31 -11.34
C GLN A 67 -2.70 17.41 -10.95
N ALA A 68 -2.57 16.23 -11.56
CA ALA A 68 -1.43 15.32 -11.33
C ALA A 68 -0.15 15.74 -12.07
N SER A 69 -0.25 16.71 -12.99
CA SER A 69 0.91 17.30 -13.65
C SER A 69 1.73 18.10 -12.64
N ASN A 70 2.92 17.61 -12.35
CA ASN A 70 3.86 18.24 -11.44
C ASN A 70 4.99 18.88 -12.25
N SER A 71 5.29 20.15 -11.99
CA SER A 71 6.41 20.89 -12.59
C SER A 71 7.66 20.90 -11.70
N SER A 72 7.66 20.12 -10.61
CA SER A 72 8.81 19.98 -9.72
C SER A 72 10.00 19.32 -10.45
N PRO A 73 11.25 19.75 -10.17
CA PRO A 73 12.46 19.12 -10.73
C PRO A 73 12.72 17.71 -10.17
N VAL A 74 12.03 17.32 -9.10
CA VAL A 74 12.18 16.00 -8.46
C VAL A 74 11.88 14.88 -9.47
N ARG A 75 12.79 13.92 -9.63
CA ARG A 75 12.63 12.78 -10.52
C ARG A 75 12.13 11.53 -9.81
N PHE A 76 12.59 11.32 -8.58
CA PHE A 76 12.24 10.17 -7.77
C PHE A 76 11.82 10.62 -6.38
N TYR A 77 10.80 9.96 -5.82
CA TYR A 77 10.32 10.22 -4.47
C TYR A 77 9.94 8.92 -3.78
N GLY A 78 10.20 8.84 -2.47
CA GLY A 78 9.82 7.71 -1.63
C GLY A 78 8.33 7.74 -1.26
N ASP A 79 7.81 6.63 -0.73
CA ASP A 79 6.46 6.64 -0.16
C ASP A 79 6.41 7.62 1.03
N PRO A 80 5.63 8.72 0.94
CA PRO A 80 5.57 9.74 2.00
C PRO A 80 4.98 9.21 3.32
N ARG A 81 4.40 8.00 3.31
CA ARG A 81 3.93 7.32 4.53
C ARG A 81 5.07 6.73 5.35
N VAL A 82 6.18 6.41 4.69
CA VAL A 82 7.35 5.77 5.32
C VAL A 82 8.41 6.84 5.56
N GLU A 83 8.92 7.45 4.48
CA GLU A 83 9.93 8.51 4.54
C GLU A 83 9.73 9.52 3.41
N ASP A 84 9.80 10.82 3.75
CA ASP A 84 9.72 11.92 2.77
C ASP A 84 11.11 12.16 2.15
N LEU A 85 11.51 11.26 1.26
CA LEU A 85 12.78 11.31 0.54
C LEU A 85 12.53 11.64 -0.93
N MET A 86 13.37 12.50 -1.49
CA MET A 86 13.26 12.94 -2.88
C MET A 86 14.63 13.25 -3.48
N THR A 87 14.78 12.99 -4.77
CA THR A 87 15.98 13.35 -5.54
C THR A 87 15.62 13.75 -6.97
N ASP A 88 16.35 14.72 -7.51
CA ASP A 88 16.31 15.16 -8.89
C ASP A 88 17.36 14.45 -9.77
N ASN A 89 18.35 13.80 -9.14
CA ASN A 89 19.41 13.09 -9.85
C ASN A 89 18.99 11.65 -10.21
N ALA A 90 19.44 11.23 -11.40
CA ALA A 90 19.23 9.87 -11.91
C ALA A 90 20.51 9.01 -11.81
N ASP A 91 21.54 9.52 -11.15
CA ASP A 91 22.76 8.78 -10.89
C ASP A 91 22.55 7.81 -9.73
N ALA A 92 23.05 6.59 -9.89
CA ALA A 92 22.82 5.51 -8.94
C ALA A 92 23.46 5.81 -7.57
N ASP A 93 24.62 6.46 -7.54
CA ASP A 93 25.33 6.78 -6.31
C ASP A 93 24.58 7.84 -5.49
N ASP A 94 24.08 8.90 -6.15
CA ASP A 94 23.24 9.92 -5.51
C ASP A 94 21.89 9.35 -5.07
N PHE A 95 21.29 8.48 -5.88
CA PHE A 95 20.06 7.78 -5.54
C PHE A 95 20.23 6.96 -4.26
N LEU A 96 21.31 6.17 -4.18
CA LEU A 96 21.61 5.37 -2.99
C LEU A 96 21.97 6.24 -1.79
N HIS A 97 22.68 7.35 -1.97
CA HIS A 97 22.96 8.29 -0.88
C HIS A 97 21.67 8.87 -0.26
N VAL A 98 20.64 9.10 -1.07
CA VAL A 98 19.34 9.62 -0.59
C VAL A 98 18.45 8.52 -0.02
N PHE A 99 18.29 7.39 -0.72
CA PHE A 99 17.29 6.37 -0.37
C PHE A 99 17.83 5.19 0.44
N ALA A 100 19.14 4.93 0.43
CA ALA A 100 19.79 3.91 1.25
C ALA A 100 20.27 4.47 2.59
N GLN A 101 19.60 5.49 3.14
CA GLN A 101 19.86 5.94 4.51
C GLN A 101 19.55 4.83 5.52
N PRO A 102 20.22 4.82 6.69
CA PRO A 102 19.95 3.87 7.75
C PRO A 102 18.44 3.80 8.07
N PRO A 103 17.86 2.59 8.17
CA PRO A 103 16.44 2.42 8.46
C PRO A 103 16.07 3.00 9.84
N ARG A 104 14.90 3.63 9.94
CA ARG A 104 14.42 4.32 11.16
C ARG A 104 13.41 3.50 11.96
N SER A 105 12.90 2.42 11.39
CA SER A 105 11.84 1.60 11.98
C SER A 105 12.35 0.34 12.68
N VAL A 106 13.67 0.22 12.86
CA VAL A 106 14.33 -0.95 13.45
C VAL A 106 14.28 -0.85 14.97
N GLN A 107 13.56 -1.78 15.58
CA GLN A 107 13.29 -1.78 17.01
C GLN A 107 13.33 -3.20 17.55
N LEU A 108 13.78 -3.34 18.79
CA LEU A 108 13.59 -4.55 19.59
C LEU A 108 12.26 -4.44 20.32
N CYS A 109 11.30 -5.29 19.99
CA CYS A 109 9.95 -5.26 20.55
C CYS A 109 9.82 -6.31 21.67
N ILE A 110 9.43 -5.85 22.87
CA ILE A 110 9.19 -6.71 24.03
C ILE A 110 7.70 -6.63 24.37
N GLN A 111 7.06 -7.78 24.52
CA GLN A 111 5.64 -7.90 24.86
C GLN A 111 5.45 -8.85 26.05
N GLY A 112 4.76 -8.39 27.08
CA GLY A 112 4.34 -9.19 28.24
C GLY A 112 2.86 -9.53 28.15
N MET A 113 2.53 -10.81 28.25
CA MET A 113 1.18 -11.35 28.12
C MET A 113 0.83 -12.26 29.30
N LEU A 114 -0.40 -12.16 29.81
CA LEU A 114 -0.90 -13.06 30.86
C LEU A 114 -1.95 -14.01 30.29
N PRO A 115 -1.93 -15.30 30.68
CA PRO A 115 -2.97 -16.23 30.27
C PRO A 115 -4.32 -15.83 30.87
N VAL A 116 -5.35 -15.87 30.03
CA VAL A 116 -6.75 -15.66 30.41
C VAL A 116 -7.45 -17.01 30.37
N PRO A 117 -8.16 -17.40 31.45
CA PRO A 117 -8.98 -18.60 31.43
C PRO A 117 -9.99 -18.56 30.28
N THR A 118 -10.13 -19.65 29.53
CA THR A 118 -10.99 -19.76 28.33
C THR A 118 -12.43 -19.30 28.59
N LEU A 119 -12.96 -19.55 29.78
CA LEU A 119 -14.30 -19.14 30.20
C LEU A 119 -14.50 -17.62 30.26
N LEU A 120 -13.42 -16.86 30.48
CA LEU A 120 -13.42 -15.39 30.57
C LEU A 120 -12.94 -14.73 29.28
N ALA A 121 -12.43 -15.49 28.31
CA ALA A 121 -11.83 -14.96 27.08
C ALA A 121 -12.79 -14.07 26.27
N HIS A 122 -14.07 -14.45 26.21
CA HIS A 122 -15.12 -13.68 25.51
C HIS A 122 -15.56 -12.40 26.26
N LEU A 123 -15.19 -12.26 27.54
CA LEU A 123 -15.55 -11.12 28.38
C LEU A 123 -14.40 -10.10 28.47
N VAL A 124 -13.18 -10.51 28.16
CA VAL A 124 -11.99 -9.65 28.17
C VAL A 124 -11.75 -9.12 26.76
N ASP A 125 -12.05 -7.84 26.57
CA ASP A 125 -11.80 -7.16 25.30
C ASP A 125 -10.29 -7.10 25.01
N GLY A 126 -9.90 -7.43 23.78
CA GLY A 126 -8.49 -7.52 23.37
C GLY A 126 -7.76 -8.81 23.78
N SER A 127 -8.47 -9.92 24.02
CA SER A 127 -7.84 -11.24 24.19
C SER A 127 -7.29 -11.78 22.86
N LEU A 128 -6.08 -12.32 22.90
CA LEU A 128 -5.38 -12.92 21.75
C LEU A 128 -5.36 -14.44 21.91
N GLU A 129 -5.84 -15.16 20.90
CA GLU A 129 -5.71 -16.62 20.85
C GLU A 129 -4.32 -16.99 20.30
N TRP A 130 -3.53 -17.72 21.08
CA TRP A 130 -2.22 -18.22 20.67
C TRP A 130 -1.99 -19.63 21.20
N GLN A 131 -1.65 -20.55 20.29
CA GLN A 131 -1.43 -21.97 20.61
C GLN A 131 -2.58 -22.62 21.43
N GLY A 132 -3.83 -22.20 21.19
CA GLY A 132 -5.01 -22.73 21.88
C GLY A 132 -5.25 -22.19 23.30
N CYS A 133 -4.47 -21.18 23.73
CA CYS A 133 -4.72 -20.43 24.97
C CYS A 133 -5.04 -18.97 24.65
N PHE A 134 -5.85 -18.35 25.50
CA PHE A 134 -6.13 -16.92 25.40
C PHE A 134 -5.15 -16.14 26.26
N TYR A 135 -4.64 -15.03 25.73
CA TYR A 135 -3.72 -14.16 26.43
C TYR A 135 -4.26 -12.73 26.44
N ARG A 136 -4.04 -12.02 27.54
CA ARG A 136 -4.24 -10.57 27.62
C ARG A 136 -2.88 -9.89 27.58
N HIS A 137 -2.76 -8.90 26.72
CA HIS A 137 -1.60 -8.03 26.68
C HIS A 137 -1.49 -7.19 27.96
N VAL A 138 -0.32 -7.16 28.60
CA VAL A 138 -0.06 -6.41 29.84
C VAL A 138 0.80 -5.19 29.56
N PHE A 139 1.91 -5.37 28.83
CA PHE A 139 2.80 -4.29 28.44
C PHE A 139 3.45 -4.59 27.10
N SER A 140 3.77 -3.54 26.34
CA SER A 140 4.62 -3.61 25.15
C SER A 140 5.47 -2.36 25.08
N PHE A 141 6.74 -2.54 24.81
CA PHE A 141 7.66 -1.44 24.53
C PHE A 141 8.63 -1.84 23.42
N GLY A 142 9.03 -0.85 22.62
CA GLY A 142 10.06 -0.98 21.60
C GLY A 142 11.31 -0.24 22.06
N LEU A 143 12.46 -0.89 22.00
CA LEU A 143 13.75 -0.25 22.19
C LEU A 143 14.29 0.16 20.83
N ASP A 144 14.64 1.43 20.70
CA ASP A 144 15.17 1.98 19.46
C ASP A 144 16.62 1.52 19.25
N LEU A 145 16.90 1.05 18.03
CA LEU A 145 18.23 0.64 17.60
C LEU A 145 18.81 1.58 16.55
N THR A 146 18.02 2.53 16.03
CA THR A 146 18.41 3.47 14.96
C THR A 146 19.78 4.14 15.16
N PRO A 147 20.17 4.59 16.37
CA PRO A 147 21.47 5.25 16.56
C PRO A 147 22.69 4.37 16.33
N PHE A 148 22.52 3.04 16.39
CA PHE A 148 23.60 2.07 16.29
C PHE A 148 23.67 1.42 14.91
N ILE A 149 22.84 1.84 13.95
CA ILE A 149 22.79 1.21 12.63
C ILE A 149 23.84 1.83 11.72
N VAL A 150 24.68 0.97 11.16
CA VAL A 150 25.76 1.34 10.24
C VAL A 150 25.64 0.48 8.98
N HIS A 151 26.15 0.98 7.85
CA HIS A 151 26.26 0.16 6.64
C HIS A 151 27.15 -1.05 6.88
N GLU A 152 26.75 -2.20 6.35
CA GLU A 152 27.63 -3.37 6.32
C GLU A 152 28.75 -3.10 5.30
N GLU A 153 30.01 -3.15 5.75
CA GLU A 153 31.18 -2.82 4.93
C GLU A 153 31.50 -3.91 3.90
N GLU A 154 30.67 -4.04 2.87
CA GLU A 154 31.00 -4.75 1.64
C GLU A 154 31.53 -3.76 0.59
N GLY A 155 32.64 -3.07 0.91
CA GLY A 155 33.49 -2.40 -0.09
C GLY A 155 32.92 -1.19 -0.87
N ARG A 156 31.72 -0.69 -0.55
CA ARG A 156 31.14 0.54 -1.12
C ARG A 156 30.28 1.30 -0.10
N SER A 157 30.18 2.61 -0.29
CA SER A 157 29.48 3.59 0.57
C SER A 157 27.96 3.39 0.74
N SER A 158 27.37 2.30 0.22
CA SER A 158 25.91 2.12 0.17
C SER A 158 25.43 0.73 0.63
N GLY A 159 26.32 -0.14 1.13
CA GLY A 159 25.94 -1.47 1.65
C GLY A 159 25.26 -2.38 0.62
N LEU A 160 25.51 -2.16 -0.69
CA LEU A 160 24.85 -2.82 -1.79
C LEU A 160 25.83 -3.69 -2.58
N GLU A 161 25.41 -4.90 -2.93
CA GLU A 161 26.19 -5.79 -3.81
C GLU A 161 26.39 -5.15 -5.20
N ALA A 162 27.53 -5.45 -5.83
CA ALA A 162 27.90 -4.84 -7.11
C ALA A 162 26.87 -5.10 -8.24
N ASP A 163 26.23 -6.26 -8.24
CA ASP A 163 25.18 -6.64 -9.19
C ASP A 163 23.88 -5.84 -8.97
N GLY A 164 23.53 -5.59 -7.70
CA GLY A 164 22.41 -4.74 -7.32
C GLY A 164 22.60 -3.29 -7.78
N VAL A 165 23.82 -2.76 -7.67
CA VAL A 165 24.14 -1.41 -8.17
C VAL A 165 23.99 -1.32 -9.69
N GLU A 166 24.43 -2.34 -10.42
CA GLU A 166 24.33 -2.34 -11.88
C GLU A 166 22.87 -2.50 -12.35
N THR A 167 22.09 -3.35 -11.69
CA THR A 167 20.65 -3.50 -11.95
C THR A 167 19.91 -2.19 -11.71
N LEU A 168 20.22 -1.50 -10.61
CA LEU A 168 19.66 -0.19 -10.31
C LEU A 168 20.09 0.85 -11.35
N ARG A 169 21.37 0.90 -11.71
CA ARG A 169 21.90 1.83 -12.73
C ARG A 169 21.21 1.64 -14.08
N LYS A 170 21.01 0.38 -14.50
CA LYS A 170 20.28 0.04 -15.72
C LYS A 170 18.84 0.52 -15.65
N PHE A 171 18.15 0.27 -14.53
CA PHE A 171 16.78 0.74 -14.33
C PHE A 171 16.67 2.26 -14.40
N LEU A 172 17.55 2.99 -13.71
CA LEU A 172 17.52 4.46 -13.67
C LEU A 172 17.77 5.10 -15.05
N ARG A 173 18.59 4.47 -15.91
CA ARG A 173 18.95 5.00 -17.23
C ARG A 173 18.03 4.54 -18.37
N GLU A 174 17.64 3.26 -18.38
CA GLU A 174 17.01 2.63 -19.55
C GLU A 174 15.49 2.43 -19.39
N ASP A 175 14.94 2.52 -18.18
CA ASP A 175 13.54 2.14 -17.97
C ASP A 175 12.55 3.22 -18.40
N VAL A 176 11.86 2.95 -19.50
CA VAL A 176 10.80 3.78 -20.10
C VAL A 176 9.46 3.59 -19.39
N ASN A 177 9.34 2.61 -18.48
CA ASN A 177 8.10 2.37 -17.77
C ASN A 177 7.88 3.43 -16.67
N ASP A 178 6.92 4.34 -16.89
CA ASP A 178 6.58 5.38 -15.93
C ASP A 178 6.03 4.83 -14.61
N LEU A 179 5.42 3.64 -14.63
CA LEU A 179 4.76 3.03 -13.48
C LEU A 179 5.65 2.09 -12.67
N ALA A 180 6.84 1.76 -13.18
CA ALA A 180 7.75 0.89 -12.46
C ALA A 180 8.24 1.61 -11.20
N THR A 181 8.25 0.87 -10.09
CA THR A 181 8.75 1.34 -8.80
C THR A 181 9.97 0.53 -8.39
N VAL A 182 10.92 1.17 -7.72
CA VAL A 182 12.04 0.47 -7.09
C VAL A 182 11.62 0.12 -5.67
N GLN A 183 11.78 -1.13 -5.28
CA GLN A 183 11.60 -1.54 -3.89
C GLN A 183 12.99 -1.66 -3.25
N LEU A 184 13.26 -0.84 -2.24
CA LEU A 184 14.43 -0.97 -1.40
C LEU A 184 14.03 -1.73 -0.14
N VAL A 185 14.61 -2.92 0.04
CA VAL A 185 14.41 -3.75 1.23
C VAL A 185 15.66 -3.61 2.10
N LYS A 186 15.61 -2.67 3.05
CA LYS A 186 16.71 -2.42 3.99
C LYS A 186 16.71 -3.55 5.01
N GLU A 187 17.72 -4.41 4.94
CA GLU A 187 17.89 -5.54 5.87
C GLU A 187 18.96 -5.19 6.89
N VAL A 188 18.64 -5.38 8.17
CA VAL A 188 19.58 -5.14 9.27
C VAL A 188 19.96 -6.47 9.90
N SER A 189 21.26 -6.71 10.03
CA SER A 189 21.83 -7.80 10.81
C SER A 189 22.22 -7.31 12.21
N TRP A 190 22.00 -8.14 13.24
CA TRP A 190 22.48 -7.90 14.59
C TRP A 190 22.94 -9.21 15.20
N ASP A 191 24.25 -9.33 15.37
CA ASP A 191 24.84 -10.56 15.87
C ASP A 191 24.40 -10.84 17.30
N ARG A 192 24.07 -12.12 17.57
CA ARG A 192 23.76 -12.66 18.90
C ARG A 192 22.57 -12.02 19.64
N TRP A 193 21.71 -11.23 18.98
CA TRP A 193 20.55 -10.54 19.59
C TRP A 193 19.63 -11.47 20.42
N GLU A 194 19.57 -12.77 20.09
CA GLU A 194 18.81 -13.78 20.82
C GLU A 194 19.28 -13.95 22.28
N GLU A 195 20.57 -13.75 22.55
CA GLU A 195 21.12 -13.76 23.91
C GLU A 195 20.59 -12.59 24.72
N LEU A 196 20.53 -11.39 24.12
CA LEU A 196 19.91 -10.22 24.72
C LEU A 196 18.43 -10.48 25.01
N ALA A 197 17.69 -11.06 24.07
CA ALA A 197 16.30 -11.42 24.25
C ALA A 197 16.10 -12.39 25.43
N THR A 198 17.03 -13.33 25.61
CA THR A 198 17.02 -14.26 26.75
C THR A 198 17.30 -13.54 28.07
N ASN A 199 18.27 -12.62 28.10
CA ASN A 199 18.59 -11.81 29.27
C ASN A 199 17.41 -10.92 29.69
N ILE A 200 16.73 -10.27 28.74
CA ILE A 200 15.51 -9.49 28.97
C ILE A 200 14.42 -10.36 29.61
N LYS A 201 14.12 -11.52 29.01
CA LYS A 201 13.10 -12.46 29.52
C LYS A 201 13.41 -12.89 30.95
N HIS A 202 14.68 -13.22 31.22
CA HIS A 202 15.11 -13.66 32.55
C HIS A 202 14.97 -12.53 33.57
N LYS A 203 15.39 -11.31 33.24
CA LYS A 203 15.29 -10.15 34.13
C LYS A 203 13.85 -9.80 34.48
N ILE A 204 12.95 -9.80 33.49
CA ILE A 204 11.52 -9.52 33.70
C ILE A 204 10.88 -10.58 34.61
N ARG A 205 11.23 -11.86 34.41
CA ARG A 205 10.76 -12.96 35.30
C ARG A 205 11.30 -12.83 36.71
N GLN A 206 12.59 -12.51 36.87
CA GLN A 206 13.20 -12.27 38.19
C GLN A 206 12.54 -11.12 38.96
N LYS A 207 11.98 -10.13 38.24
CA LYS A 207 11.26 -9.01 38.83
C LYS A 207 9.83 -9.36 39.26
N GLY A 208 9.32 -10.56 38.96
CA GLY A 208 8.02 -11.05 39.43
C GLY A 208 6.93 -11.18 38.35
N PHE A 209 7.27 -11.06 37.07
CA PHE A 209 6.29 -11.28 36.00
C PHE A 209 6.15 -12.77 35.64
N ASP A 210 5.01 -13.36 35.98
CA ASP A 210 4.70 -14.78 35.76
C ASP A 210 4.01 -15.10 34.43
N GLY A 211 3.99 -14.13 33.50
CA GLY A 211 3.37 -14.27 32.19
C GLY A 211 4.30 -14.79 31.08
N LEU A 212 3.72 -14.90 29.88
CA LEU A 212 4.45 -15.14 28.64
C LEU A 212 5.15 -13.84 28.20
N ILE A 213 6.44 -13.93 27.90
CA ILE A 213 7.23 -12.80 27.38
C ILE A 213 7.67 -13.14 25.97
N HIS A 214 7.19 -12.35 25.01
CA HIS A 214 7.63 -12.43 23.63
C HIS A 214 8.61 -11.30 23.36
N VAL A 215 9.78 -11.64 22.84
CA VAL A 215 10.78 -10.67 22.38
C VAL A 215 10.96 -10.95 20.90
N SER A 216 10.69 -9.94 20.08
CA SER A 216 10.88 -9.98 18.64
C SER A 216 11.73 -8.80 18.22
N TRP A 217 12.35 -8.93 17.06
CA TRP A 217 13.16 -7.89 16.46
C TRP A 217 12.59 -7.58 15.08
N ARG A 218 12.36 -6.30 14.81
CA ARG A 218 12.00 -5.81 13.48
C ARG A 218 13.29 -5.43 12.76
N ASN A 219 13.71 -6.28 11.82
CA ASN A 219 15.00 -6.21 11.14
C ASN A 219 14.90 -5.74 9.67
N THR A 220 13.69 -5.52 9.15
CA THR A 220 13.48 -5.16 7.74
C THR A 220 12.61 -3.92 7.62
N GLU A 221 13.04 -3.00 6.77
CA GLU A 221 12.28 -1.82 6.38
C GLU A 221 12.18 -1.76 4.85
N THR A 222 10.95 -1.73 4.32
CA THR A 222 10.72 -1.65 2.88
C THR A 222 10.33 -0.24 2.48
N LEU A 223 11.13 0.37 1.60
CA LEU A 223 10.86 1.66 0.99
C LEU A 223 10.54 1.48 -0.48
N THR A 224 9.36 1.95 -0.90
CA THR A 224 9.01 1.99 -2.33
C THR A 224 9.33 3.37 -2.88
N VAL A 225 10.16 3.43 -3.93
CA VAL A 225 10.51 4.66 -4.63
C VAL A 225 9.77 4.72 -5.95
N TYR A 226 9.08 5.84 -6.16
CA TYR A 226 8.26 6.13 -7.32
C TYR A 226 8.96 7.12 -8.25
N LYS A 227 8.66 7.02 -9.55
CA LYS A 227 9.04 8.03 -10.53
C LYS A 227 8.04 9.17 -10.51
N ASN A 228 8.52 10.41 -10.47
CA ASN A 228 7.69 11.60 -10.59
C ASN A 228 7.29 11.83 -12.06
N ARG A 229 6.32 11.03 -12.53
CA ARG A 229 5.75 11.12 -13.88
C ARG A 229 4.27 11.41 -13.77
N THR A 230 3.76 12.31 -14.62
CA THR A 230 2.36 12.72 -14.62
C THR A 230 1.39 11.54 -14.70
N TRP A 231 1.71 10.54 -15.54
CA TRP A 231 0.90 9.33 -15.69
C TRP A 231 0.91 8.45 -14.43
N ALA A 232 2.08 8.26 -13.82
CA ALA A 232 2.22 7.50 -12.59
C ALA A 232 1.49 8.19 -11.43
N ASN A 233 1.69 9.50 -11.26
CA ASN A 233 1.03 10.31 -10.23
C ASN A 233 -0.49 10.26 -10.37
N PHE A 234 -1.00 10.33 -11.61
CA PHE A 234 -2.43 10.23 -11.89
C PHE A 234 -3.01 8.88 -11.47
N LEU A 235 -2.37 7.76 -11.84
CA LEU A 235 -2.87 6.42 -11.55
C LEU A 235 -2.73 6.02 -10.08
N HIS A 236 -1.71 6.49 -9.38
CA HIS A 236 -1.53 6.21 -7.95
C HIS A 236 -2.47 7.02 -7.05
N ARG A 237 -3.10 8.08 -7.57
CA ARG A 237 -3.98 8.95 -6.79
C ARG A 237 -5.27 8.24 -6.38
N GLY A 238 -5.68 8.43 -5.13
CA GLY A 238 -6.90 7.83 -4.58
C GLY A 238 -8.18 8.16 -5.38
N ILE A 239 -8.29 9.39 -5.88
CA ILE A 239 -9.44 9.84 -6.70
C ILE A 239 -9.56 9.01 -7.99
N THR A 240 -8.45 8.76 -8.68
CA THR A 240 -8.44 7.95 -9.92
C THR A 240 -8.84 6.52 -9.63
N ARG A 241 -8.36 5.94 -8.52
CA ARG A 241 -8.78 4.59 -8.08
C ARG A 241 -10.27 4.52 -7.78
N VAL A 242 -10.83 5.52 -7.09
CA VAL A 242 -12.28 5.58 -6.80
C VAL A 242 -13.08 5.73 -8.10
N LEU A 243 -12.64 6.61 -9.01
CA LEU A 243 -13.31 6.83 -10.29
C LEU A 243 -13.30 5.57 -11.17
N LEU A 244 -12.18 4.86 -11.21
CA LEU A 244 -12.07 3.59 -11.91
C LEU A 244 -12.84 2.48 -11.19
N ALA A 245 -12.93 2.47 -9.86
CA ALA A 245 -13.74 1.50 -9.13
C ALA A 245 -15.25 1.71 -9.37
N LEU A 246 -15.71 2.96 -9.47
CA LEU A 246 -17.08 3.30 -9.83
C LEU A 246 -17.42 2.82 -11.26
N SER A 247 -16.43 2.80 -12.15
CA SER A 247 -16.53 2.17 -13.45
C SER A 247 -16.12 0.69 -13.36
N VAL A 248 -17.06 -0.23 -13.13
CA VAL A 248 -16.75 -1.69 -13.07
C VAL A 248 -15.87 -2.16 -14.24
N VAL A 249 -16.10 -1.62 -15.44
CA VAL A 249 -15.27 -1.87 -16.64
C VAL A 249 -13.89 -1.25 -16.52
N GLY A 250 -13.78 0.00 -16.05
CA GLY A 250 -12.50 0.67 -15.83
C GLY A 250 -11.60 -0.05 -14.82
N TYR A 251 -12.15 -0.53 -13.70
CA TYR A 251 -11.39 -1.29 -12.71
C TYR A 251 -10.86 -2.61 -13.25
N MET A 252 -11.66 -3.30 -14.07
CA MET A 252 -11.28 -4.57 -14.70
C MET A 252 -10.03 -4.44 -15.58
N TRP A 253 -9.82 -3.29 -16.21
CA TRP A 253 -8.61 -3.00 -16.98
C TRP A 253 -7.49 -2.39 -16.14
N TYR A 254 -7.83 -1.53 -15.17
CA TYR A 254 -6.86 -0.87 -14.30
C TYR A 254 -6.07 -1.85 -13.44
N ALA A 255 -6.74 -2.80 -12.79
CA ALA A 255 -6.08 -3.75 -11.88
C ALA A 255 -4.97 -4.59 -12.57
N PRO A 256 -5.22 -5.27 -13.70
CA PRO A 256 -4.16 -6.00 -14.39
C PRO A 256 -3.10 -5.05 -14.96
N TYR A 257 -3.49 -3.89 -15.49
CA TYR A 257 -2.55 -2.91 -16.03
C TYR A 257 -1.54 -2.46 -14.96
N MET A 258 -2.01 -2.13 -13.76
CA MET A 258 -1.14 -1.77 -12.64
C MET A 258 -0.29 -2.96 -12.18
N TYR A 259 -0.89 -4.14 -12.04
CA TYR A 259 -0.16 -5.34 -11.60
C TYR A 259 1.03 -5.69 -12.50
N PHE A 260 0.87 -5.57 -13.83
CA PHE A 260 1.96 -5.85 -14.77
C PHE A 260 2.98 -4.71 -14.88
N ARG A 261 2.54 -3.45 -14.75
CA ARG A 261 3.39 -2.27 -14.97
C ARG A 261 4.09 -1.76 -13.70
N GLN A 262 3.66 -2.14 -12.50
CA GLN A 262 4.30 -1.70 -11.26
C GLN A 262 5.57 -2.48 -10.90
N ARG A 263 5.83 -3.62 -11.56
CA ARG A 263 7.02 -4.42 -11.27
C ARG A 263 8.28 -3.68 -11.68
N GLY A 264 9.13 -3.37 -10.70
CA GLY A 264 10.49 -2.90 -10.91
C GLY A 264 11.48 -3.72 -10.09
N PRO A 265 12.77 -3.32 -10.09
CA PRO A 265 13.82 -4.04 -9.39
C PRO A 265 13.64 -3.94 -7.88
N GLU A 266 13.97 -5.03 -7.20
CA GLU A 266 14.12 -5.11 -5.75
C GLU A 266 15.61 -5.03 -5.42
N VAL A 267 15.94 -4.16 -4.48
CA VAL A 267 17.32 -3.82 -4.12
C VAL A 267 17.46 -3.98 -2.61
N HIS A 268 18.46 -4.75 -2.17
CA HIS A 268 18.64 -5.12 -0.77
C HIS A 268 19.90 -4.46 -0.19
N PRO A 269 19.82 -3.21 0.31
CA PRO A 269 20.91 -2.63 1.09
C PRO A 269 21.03 -3.31 2.44
N LYS A 270 22.25 -3.77 2.75
CA LYS A 270 22.60 -4.43 3.99
C LYS A 270 23.13 -3.42 5.00
N PHE A 271 22.63 -3.55 6.22
CA PHE A 271 23.03 -2.77 7.38
C PHE A 271 23.35 -3.72 8.53
N LYS A 272 24.15 -3.25 9.48
CA LYS A 272 24.44 -3.96 10.72
C LYS A 272 24.24 -3.04 11.92
N VAL A 273 23.90 -3.62 13.05
CA VAL A 273 23.92 -2.91 14.34
C VAL A 273 25.33 -2.95 14.91
N ASP A 274 25.97 -1.78 15.04
CA ASP A 274 27.30 -1.57 15.58
C ASP A 274 27.26 -1.26 17.09
N ILE A 275 26.66 -2.17 17.86
CA ILE A 275 26.78 -2.16 19.32
C ILE A 275 26.85 -3.58 19.85
N ASP A 276 27.81 -3.79 20.75
CA ASP A 276 27.92 -5.05 21.48
C ASP A 276 26.75 -5.22 22.46
N ILE A 277 26.34 -6.48 22.66
CA ILE A 277 25.19 -6.82 23.49
C ILE A 277 25.40 -6.43 24.95
N GLU A 278 26.61 -6.58 25.47
CA GLU A 278 26.90 -6.24 26.87
C GLU A 278 26.79 -4.73 27.07
N SER A 279 27.30 -3.96 26.11
CA SER A 279 27.21 -2.51 26.11
C SER A 279 25.76 -2.03 26.02
N TYR A 280 24.97 -2.62 25.13
CA TYR A 280 23.54 -2.30 25.02
C TYR A 280 22.76 -2.71 26.29
N TRP A 281 23.08 -3.87 26.87
CA TRP A 281 22.47 -4.35 28.10
C TRP A 281 22.73 -3.41 29.28
N GLN A 282 23.91 -2.81 29.38
CA GLN A 282 24.20 -1.80 30.41
C GLN A 282 23.29 -0.57 30.31
N LEU A 283 22.88 -0.19 29.09
CA LEU A 283 21.99 0.97 28.89
C LEU A 283 20.54 0.70 29.31
N ILE A 284 20.08 -0.54 29.14
CA ILE A 284 18.66 -0.90 29.32
C ILE A 284 18.38 -1.72 30.58
N GLY A 285 19.37 -2.45 31.10
CA GLY A 285 19.18 -3.52 32.07
C GLY A 285 18.63 -3.05 33.43
N GLU A 286 18.95 -1.82 33.84
CA GLU A 286 18.42 -1.22 35.07
C GLU A 286 17.00 -0.68 34.91
N LYS A 287 16.63 -0.31 33.68
CA LYS A 287 15.33 0.28 33.31
C LYS A 287 14.22 -0.76 33.11
N ILE A 288 14.57 -2.05 33.10
CA ILE A 288 13.61 -3.15 32.90
C ILE A 288 13.02 -3.60 34.24
N ASN A 289 11.68 -3.56 34.33
CA ASN A 289 10.87 -3.90 35.49
C ASN A 289 9.77 -4.93 35.15
N GLU A 290 9.07 -5.43 36.18
CA GLU A 290 7.95 -6.39 36.05
C GLU A 290 6.79 -5.89 35.17
N ARG A 291 6.62 -4.57 35.08
CA ARG A 291 5.56 -3.91 34.31
C ARG A 291 6.02 -3.44 32.92
N GLY A 292 7.27 -3.74 32.55
CA GLY A 292 7.86 -3.32 31.27
C GLY A 292 9.09 -2.44 31.47
N PHE A 293 9.17 -1.33 30.73
CA PHE A 293 10.34 -0.44 30.71
C PHE A 293 10.02 0.88 31.42
N ASP A 294 10.90 1.28 32.35
CA ASP A 294 10.83 2.56 33.06
C ASP A 294 11.94 3.49 32.56
N PRO A 295 11.62 4.55 31.81
CA PRO A 295 12.63 5.42 31.21
C PRO A 295 13.30 6.40 32.20
N GLN A 296 12.82 6.49 33.45
CA GLN A 296 13.26 7.45 34.47
C GLN A 296 14.69 7.22 34.97
#